data_AF-A0A485BHZ9-F1
#
_entry.id   AF-A0A485BHZ9-F1
#
_cell.length_a   1.000
_cell.length_b   1.000
_cell.length_c   1.000
_cell.angle_alpha   90.00
_cell.angle_beta   90.00
_cell.angle_gamma   90.00
#
_symmetry.space_group_name_H-M   'P 1'
#
loop_
_entity.id
_entity.type
_entity.pdbx_description
1 polymer ?
#
loop_
_entity_poly.entity_id
_entity_poly.type
_entity_poly.pdbx_seq_one_letter_code
_entity_poly.pdbx_strand_id
1 'polypeptide(L)' 'MLILISPAKTLDYQSPLATTRYTQPALLEHSQQLIGVARQLSAPQIKALMGISDKLADLKRHAFPRLASGLHTG' A
#
# COMPACT_ATOMS: atom_id res chain seq x y z
N MET A 1 -25.59 -3.63 11.43
CA MET A 1 -24.76 -4.85 11.28
C MET A 1 -23.42 -4.44 10.71
N LEU A 2 -22.32 -5.00 11.22
CA LEU A 2 -20.95 -4.73 10.75
C LEU A 2 -20.31 -6.07 10.34
N ILE A 3 -19.67 -6.11 9.17
CA ILE A 3 -18.98 -7.30 8.65
C ILE A 3 -17.49 -6.98 8.55
N LEU A 4 -16.64 -7.92 8.96
CA LEU A 4 -15.19 -7.84 8.84
C LEU A 4 -14.69 -8.90 7.86
N ILE A 5 -13.85 -8.48 6.91
CA ILE A 5 -13.21 -9.35 5.93
C ILE A 5 -11.71 -9.08 5.87
N SER A 6 -10.94 -10.10 5.52
CA SER A 6 -9.49 -9.96 5.31
C SER A 6 -9.21 -9.25 3.99
N PRO A 7 -8.13 -8.44 3.90
CA PRO A 7 -7.72 -7.81 2.67
C PRO A 7 -7.12 -8.82 1.67
N ALA A 8 -7.12 -8.45 0.39
CA ALA A 8 -6.46 -9.22 -0.67
C ALA A 8 -4.99 -8.81 -0.84
N LYS A 9 -4.16 -9.73 -1.35
CA LYS A 9 -2.75 -9.45 -1.69
C LYS A 9 -2.59 -8.76 -3.04
N THR A 10 -3.51 -9.03 -3.96
CA THR A 10 -3.53 -8.51 -5.34
C THR A 10 -4.42 -7.29 -5.44
N LEU A 11 -4.02 -6.30 -6.25
CA LEU A 11 -4.78 -5.08 -6.50
C LEU A 11 -5.09 -4.99 -7.99
N ASP A 12 -6.32 -4.59 -8.33
CA ASP A 12 -6.76 -4.36 -9.70
C ASP A 12 -7.10 -2.88 -9.89
N TYR A 13 -6.38 -2.24 -10.80
CA TYR A 13 -6.56 -0.85 -11.18
C TYR A 13 -6.92 -0.70 -12.67
N GLN A 14 -7.25 -1.81 -13.36
CA GLN A 14 -7.49 -1.84 -14.81
C GLN A 14 -8.94 -2.15 -15.16
N SER A 15 -9.61 -2.96 -14.34
CA SER A 15 -11.03 -3.25 -14.56
C SER A 15 -11.87 -1.97 -14.51
N PRO A 16 -12.95 -1.88 -15.30
CA PRO A 16 -13.89 -0.77 -15.23
C PRO A 16 -14.40 -0.57 -13.80
N LEU A 17 -14.47 0.69 -13.36
CA LEU A 17 -14.97 1.03 -12.03
C LEU A 17 -16.46 0.69 -11.94
N ALA A 18 -16.83 -0.15 -10.98
CA ALA A 18 -18.24 -0.44 -10.69
C ALA A 18 -18.97 0.80 -10.13
N THR A 19 -18.24 1.76 -9.57
CA THR A 19 -18.76 3.04 -9.08
C THR A 19 -17.66 4.11 -9.05
N THR A 20 -18.04 5.38 -9.16
CA THR A 20 -17.15 6.54 -9.03
C THR A 20 -17.19 7.17 -7.64
N ARG A 21 -18.07 6.71 -6.75
CA ARG A 21 -18.18 7.21 -5.37
C ARG A 21 -17.10 6.55 -4.50
N TYR A 22 -16.32 7.37 -3.79
CA TYR A 22 -15.30 6.91 -2.85
C TYR A 22 -15.23 7.82 -1.62
N THR A 23 -14.50 7.39 -0.60
CA THR A 23 -14.21 8.15 0.62
C THR A 23 -12.72 8.07 0.92
N GLN A 24 -12.23 8.93 1.81
CA GLN A 24 -10.85 8.86 2.29
C GLN A 24 -10.74 7.95 3.53
N PRO A 25 -9.67 7.16 3.65
CA PRO A 25 -9.41 6.37 4.86
C PRO A 25 -9.31 7.26 6.10
N ALA A 26 -9.88 6.83 7.23
CA ALA A 26 -9.85 7.62 8.46
C ALA A 26 -8.50 7.60 9.20
N LEU A 27 -7.60 6.67 8.89
CA LEU A 27 -6.35 6.42 9.63
C LEU A 27 -5.10 6.69 8.77
N LEU A 28 -5.12 7.78 7.99
CA LEU A 28 -4.01 8.15 7.11
C LEU A 28 -2.74 8.51 7.90
N GLU A 29 -2.87 9.15 9.06
CA GLU A 29 -1.72 9.49 9.92
C GLU A 29 -0.95 8.25 10.39
N HIS A 30 -1.68 7.21 10.81
CA HIS A 30 -1.05 5.93 11.18
C HIS A 30 -0.43 5.24 9.97
N SER A 31 -1.07 5.33 8.81
CA SER A 31 -0.53 4.78 7.56
C SER A 31 0.78 5.48 7.17
N GLN A 32 0.87 6.80 7.39
CA GLN A 32 2.08 7.59 7.14
C GLN A 32 3.26 7.13 7.99
N GLN A 33 3.04 6.79 9.26
CA GLN A 33 4.09 6.26 10.13
C GLN A 33 4.67 4.95 9.57
N LEU A 34 3.80 4.04 9.11
CA LEU A 34 4.21 2.77 8.50
C LEU A 34 4.98 2.98 7.20
N ILE A 35 4.49 3.88 6.32
CA ILE A 35 5.17 4.20 5.06
C ILE A 35 6.53 4.87 5.31
N GLY A 36 6.67 5.66 6.38
CA GLY A 36 7.92 6.27 6.80
C GLY A 36 9.03 5.26 7.06
N VAL A 37 8.69 4.10 7.65
CA VAL A 37 9.60 2.97 7.83
C VAL A 37 9.77 2.17 6.53
N ALA A 38 8.66 1.84 5.85
CA ALA A 38 8.68 0.98 4.68
C ALA A 38 9.52 1.54 3.51
N ARG A 39 9.57 2.87 3.35
CA ARG A 39 10.38 3.52 2.31
C ARG A 39 11.90 3.41 2.53
N GLN A 40 12.35 3.15 3.77
CA GLN A 40 13.77 3.04 4.12
C GLN A 40 14.35 1.64 3.85
N LEU A 41 13.49 0.62 3.73
CA LEU A 41 13.98 -0.75 3.50
C LEU A 41 14.61 -0.85 2.09
N SER A 42 15.46 -1.86 1.85
CA SER A 42 15.96 -2.25 0.53
C SER A 42 15.11 -3.37 -0.08
N ALA A 43 15.20 -3.61 -1.39
CA ALA A 43 14.39 -4.67 -2.01
C ALA A 43 14.69 -6.07 -1.42
N PRO A 44 15.96 -6.44 -1.16
CA PRO A 44 16.28 -7.67 -0.43
C PRO A 44 15.65 -7.73 0.96
N GLN A 45 15.63 -6.62 1.71
CA GLN A 45 14.98 -6.56 3.02
C GLN A 45 13.46 -6.75 2.92
N ILE A 46 12.79 -6.14 1.93
CA ILE A 46 11.36 -6.40 1.69
C ILE A 46 11.15 -7.89 1.40
N LYS A 47 11.92 -8.46 0.48
CA LYS A 47 11.78 -9.87 0.08
C LYS A 47 11.86 -10.80 1.29
N ALA A 48 12.88 -10.62 2.12
CA ALA A 48 13.05 -11.41 3.33
C ALA A 48 11.89 -11.19 4.32
N LEU A 49 11.45 -9.95 4.52
CA LEU A 49 10.38 -9.61 5.46
C LEU A 49 9.01 -10.16 5.02
N MET A 50 8.69 -10.09 3.73
CA MET A 50 7.36 -10.43 3.20
C MET A 50 7.29 -11.84 2.59
N GLY A 51 8.42 -12.51 2.39
CA GLY A 51 8.48 -13.83 1.76
C GLY A 51 8.01 -13.81 0.30
N ILE A 52 8.40 -12.78 -0.46
CA ILE A 52 7.95 -12.55 -1.85
C ILE A 52 9.07 -12.66 -2.88
N SER A 53 8.72 -12.72 -4.17
CA SER A 53 9.70 -12.74 -5.26
C SER A 53 10.47 -11.42 -5.39
N ASP A 54 11.66 -11.46 -5.99
CA ASP A 54 12.48 -10.26 -6.23
C ASP A 54 11.71 -9.20 -7.03
N LYS A 55 11.04 -9.62 -8.11
CA LYS A 55 10.20 -8.74 -8.94
C LYS A 55 9.14 -8.02 -8.11
N LEU A 56 8.50 -8.71 -7.17
CA LEU A 56 7.47 -8.09 -6.33
C LEU A 56 8.07 -7.19 -5.25
N ALA A 57 9.23 -7.56 -4.70
CA ALA A 57 9.96 -6.74 -3.74
C ALA A 57 10.44 -5.42 -4.37
N ASP A 58 10.96 -5.48 -5.61
CA ASP A 58 11.33 -4.29 -6.39
C ASP A 58 10.11 -3.40 -6.66
N LEU A 59 9.00 -4.00 -7.10
CA LEU A 59 7.75 -3.26 -7.29
C LEU A 59 7.32 -2.53 -6.02
N LYS A 60 7.36 -3.20 -4.86
CA LYS A 60 7.00 -2.60 -3.56
C LYS A 60 7.99 -1.51 -3.17
N ARG A 61 9.29 -1.70 -3.42
CA ARG A 61 10.32 -0.70 -3.15
C ARG A 61 10.10 0.59 -3.93
N HIS A 62 9.69 0.49 -5.18
CA HIS A 62 9.34 1.65 -6.01
C HIS A 62 7.97 2.25 -5.65
N ALA A 63 7.04 1.47 -5.09
CA ALA A 63 5.72 1.94 -4.72
C ALA A 63 5.68 2.71 -3.40
N PHE A 64 6.37 2.25 -2.35
CA PHE A 64 6.29 2.87 -1.02
C PHE A 64 6.66 4.36 -0.99
N PRO A 65 7.69 4.85 -1.72
CA PRO A 65 7.98 6.28 -1.79
C PRO A 65 6.83 7.12 -2.37
N ARG A 66 6.09 6.60 -3.37
CA ARG A 66 4.95 7.30 -3.97
C ARG A 66 3.75 7.43 -3.02
N LEU A 67 3.61 6.50 -2.08
CA LEU A 67 2.58 6.59 -1.05
C LEU A 67 2.90 7.69 -0.04
N ALA A 68 4.18 8.00 0.21
CA ALA A 68 4.56 9.07 1.13
C ALA A 68 4.20 10.47 0.62
N SER A 69 4.18 10.68 -0.71
CA SER A 69 3.90 11.99 -1.32
C SER A 69 2.40 12.32 -1.44
N GLY A 70 1.52 11.31 -1.45
CA GLY A 70 0.07 11.49 -1.62
C GLY A 70 -0.71 11.67 -0.31
N LEU A 71 -0.05 11.56 0.84
CA LEU A 71 -0.65 11.57 2.17
C LEU A 71 -0.57 12.97 2.85
N HIS A 72 -0.16 14.01 2.12
CA HIS A 72 0.05 15.37 2.65
C HIS A 72 -1.03 16.39 2.26
N THR A 73 -2.11 15.96 1.61
CA THR A 73 -3.20 16.87 1.23
C THR A 73 -4.37 16.72 2.21
N GLY A 74 -4.35 17.55 3.25
CA GLY A 74 -5.52 17.93 4.04
C GLY A 74 -6.14 19.20 3.50
#